data_AF-A0A848T6I9-F1
#
_entry.id   AF-A0A848T6I9-F1
#
_cell.length_a   1.000
_cell.length_b   1.000
_cell.length_c   1.000
_cell.angle_alpha   90.00
_cell.angle_beta   90.00
_cell.angle_gamma   90.00
#
_symmetry.space_group_name_H-M   'P 1'
#
loop_
_entity.id
_entity.type
_entity.pdbx_description
1 polymer ?
#
loop_
_entity_poly.entity_id
_entity_poly.type
_entity_poly.pdbx_seq_one_letter_code
_entity_poly.pdbx_strand_id
1 'polypeptide(L)'
;MIGTVLAALLSYWKRQPFQLVTLILGLSLATALWSGVQAINAEARKSYSDAADVLGGGALAELKPETGAIAVETYAALRRAGWPVSPVIDGWLRGEQGRVRLVGIDPLTLPQESPMRDVAEGAEIEGFLGIEGVILAAPSTVARLRSLHGDRVKAVDGFS
;
A
#
# COMPACT_ATOMS: atom_id res chain seq x y z
N MET A 1 17.61 37.29 37.47
CA MET A 1 16.30 37.96 37.27
C MET A 1 15.18 37.04 36.76
N ILE A 2 15.48 35.83 36.24
CA ILE A 2 14.45 34.84 35.81
C ILE A 2 13.75 34.14 36.99
N GLY A 3 14.47 33.87 38.10
CA GLY A 3 13.93 33.14 39.25
C GLY A 3 12.78 33.86 39.97
N THR A 4 12.81 35.19 40.04
CA THR A 4 11.72 35.99 40.64
C THR A 4 10.47 36.01 39.77
N VAL A 5 10.63 35.99 38.44
CA VAL A 5 9.53 35.90 37.49
C VAL A 5 8.87 34.51 37.53
N LEU A 6 9.68 33.45 37.57
CA LEU A 6 9.20 32.07 37.75
C LEU A 6 8.46 31.89 39.08
N ALA A 7 8.96 32.47 40.17
CA ALA A 7 8.31 32.41 41.48
C ALA A 7 7.00 33.20 41.53
N ALA A 8 6.93 34.36 40.89
CA ALA A 8 5.70 35.15 40.78
C ALA A 8 4.63 34.41 39.97
N LEU A 9 5.03 33.79 38.85
CA LEU A 9 4.15 32.91 38.06
C LEU A 9 3.66 31.74 38.92
N LEU A 10 4.56 30.97 39.55
CA LEU A 10 4.18 29.81 40.39
C LEU A 10 3.22 30.18 41.54
N SER A 11 3.42 31.35 42.16
CA SER A 11 2.57 31.85 43.25
C SER A 11 1.15 32.19 42.77
N TYR A 12 1.04 32.72 41.54
CA TYR A 12 -0.24 33.00 40.89
C TYR A 12 -1.03 31.70 40.62
N TRP A 13 -0.35 30.67 40.08
CA TRP A 13 -0.97 29.38 39.80
C TRP A 13 -1.42 28.62 41.06
N LYS A 14 -0.73 28.79 42.19
CA LYS A 14 -1.18 28.25 43.49
C LYS A 14 -2.51 28.84 43.96
N ARG A 15 -2.83 30.09 43.58
CA ARG A 15 -4.08 30.77 43.96
C ARG A 15 -5.24 30.51 43.00
N GLN A 16 -4.96 30.15 41.74
CA GLN A 16 -5.97 29.79 40.73
C GLN A 16 -5.73 28.38 40.15
N PRO A 17 -5.92 27.31 40.97
CA PRO A 17 -5.64 25.93 40.56
C PRO A 17 -6.51 25.45 39.39
N PHE A 18 -7.75 25.95 39.26
CA PHE A 18 -8.62 25.59 38.14
C PHE A 18 -8.05 26.00 36.79
N GLN A 19 -7.46 27.20 36.69
CA GLN A 19 -6.88 27.71 35.46
C GLN A 19 -5.65 26.88 35.04
N LEU A 20 -4.85 26.41 36.00
CA LEU A 20 -3.73 25.51 35.75
C LEU A 20 -4.22 24.18 35.17
N VAL A 21 -5.24 23.60 35.78
CA VAL A 21 -5.83 22.34 35.31
C VAL A 21 -6.37 22.48 33.89
N THR A 22 -7.07 23.58 33.57
CA THR A 22 -7.59 23.80 32.21
C THR A 22 -6.47 23.96 31.19
N LEU A 23 -5.37 24.63 31.56
CA LEU A 23 -4.23 24.82 30.66
C LEU A 23 -3.45 23.53 30.41
N ILE A 24 -3.24 22.71 31.44
CA ILE A 24 -2.63 21.38 31.30
C ILE A 24 -3.53 20.49 30.44
N LEU A 25 -4.84 20.48 30.69
CA LEU A 25 -5.80 19.73 29.89
C LEU A 25 -5.78 20.16 28.43
N GLY A 26 -5.85 21.46 28.13
CA GLY A 26 -5.81 21.99 26.77
C GLY A 26 -4.51 21.62 26.03
N LEU A 27 -3.36 21.77 26.69
CA LEU A 27 -2.07 21.41 26.11
C LEU A 27 -1.94 19.90 25.85
N SER A 28 -2.45 19.09 26.79
CA SER A 28 -2.46 17.63 26.66
C SER A 28 -3.38 17.20 25.52
N LEU A 29 -4.57 17.80 25.41
CA LEU A 29 -5.52 17.50 24.33
C LEU A 29 -4.96 17.86 22.96
N ALA A 30 -4.33 19.03 22.82
CA ALA A 30 -3.71 19.46 21.57
C ALA A 30 -2.59 18.51 21.13
N THR A 31 -1.76 18.08 22.08
CA THR A 31 -0.67 17.12 21.82
C THR A 31 -1.20 15.74 21.47
N ALA A 32 -2.22 15.26 22.20
CA ALA A 32 -2.86 13.98 21.92
C ALA A 32 -3.56 13.97 20.56
N LEU A 33 -4.23 15.07 20.17
CA LEU A 33 -4.86 15.20 18.86
C LEU A 33 -3.82 15.20 17.74
N TRP A 34 -2.71 15.92 17.90
CA TRP A 34 -1.61 15.91 16.94
C TRP A 34 -1.03 14.50 16.79
N SER A 35 -0.68 13.84 17.90
CA SER A 35 -0.12 12.48 17.85
C SER A 35 -1.13 11.47 17.30
N GLY A 36 -2.42 11.63 17.61
CA GLY A 36 -3.49 10.76 17.12
C GLY A 36 -3.69 10.88 15.61
N VAL A 37 -3.76 12.11 15.08
CA VAL A 37 -3.85 12.36 13.63
C VAL A 37 -2.64 11.78 12.91
N GLN A 38 -1.43 11.94 13.47
CA GLN A 38 -0.22 11.39 12.86
C GLN A 38 -0.17 9.87 12.93
N ALA A 39 -0.59 9.25 14.03
CA ALA A 39 -0.64 7.80 14.16
C ALA A 39 -1.62 7.18 13.16
N ILE A 40 -2.80 7.77 12.99
CA ILE A 40 -3.79 7.31 12.00
C ILE A 40 -3.27 7.53 10.57
N ASN A 41 -2.65 8.67 10.29
CA ASN A 41 -2.06 8.95 8.98
C ASN A 41 -0.83 8.10 8.67
N ALA A 42 -0.09 7.65 9.68
CA ALA A 42 1.06 6.75 9.52
C ALA A 42 0.62 5.35 9.09
N GLU A 43 -0.45 4.81 9.68
CA GLU A 43 -1.02 3.52 9.28
C GLU A 43 -1.53 3.56 7.83
N ALA A 44 -2.19 4.66 7.46
CA ALA A 44 -2.62 4.87 6.09
C ALA A 44 -1.43 4.94 5.12
N ARG A 45 -0.39 5.73 5.43
CA ARG A 45 0.80 5.88 4.58
C ARG A 45 1.57 4.59 4.42
N LYS A 46 1.70 3.79 5.48
CA LYS A 46 2.35 2.48 5.42
C LYS A 46 1.60 1.52 4.49
N SER A 47 0.27 1.48 4.56
CA SER A 47 -0.54 0.71 3.63
C SER A 47 -0.41 1.17 2.16
N TYR A 48 0.04 2.40 1.90
CA TYR A 48 0.29 2.91 0.55
C TYR A 48 1.73 2.68 0.06
N SER A 49 2.75 2.79 0.93
CA SER A 49 4.14 2.52 0.56
C SER A 49 4.34 1.04 0.20
N ASP A 50 3.77 0.15 1.00
CA ASP A 50 3.96 -1.30 0.85
C ASP A 50 3.28 -1.81 -0.44
N ALA A 51 2.26 -1.09 -0.93
CA ALA A 51 1.60 -1.38 -2.21
C ALA A 51 2.32 -0.76 -3.42
N ALA A 52 3.07 0.34 -3.24
CA ALA A 52 3.80 1.01 -4.30
C ALA A 52 5.12 0.31 -4.63
N ASP A 53 5.82 -0.17 -3.61
CA ASP A 53 7.11 -0.86 -3.78
C ASP A 53 6.94 -2.24 -4.44
N VAL A 54 5.78 -2.88 -4.21
CA VAL A 54 5.44 -4.19 -4.78
C VAL A 54 4.97 -4.10 -6.24
N LEU A 55 4.34 -3.00 -6.66
CA LEU A 55 3.67 -2.91 -7.97
C LEU A 55 4.42 -2.10 -9.04
N GLY A 56 5.62 -1.65 -8.73
CA GLY A 56 6.46 -0.96 -9.69
C GLY A 56 7.18 0.17 -8.99
N GLY A 57 8.30 -0.14 -8.35
CA GLY A 57 9.23 0.87 -7.86
C GLY A 57 9.68 1.77 -9.01
N GLY A 58 8.91 2.80 -9.32
CA GLY A 58 9.22 4.00 -10.12
C GLY A 58 9.89 3.86 -11.49
N ALA A 59 10.24 2.67 -11.95
CA ALA A 59 11.24 2.49 -13.01
C ALA A 59 10.63 2.35 -14.41
N LEU A 60 9.38 1.89 -14.53
CA LEU A 60 8.76 1.60 -15.82
C LEU A 60 7.71 2.65 -16.18
N ALA A 61 7.76 3.12 -17.42
CA ALA A 61 6.74 4.03 -17.97
C ALA A 61 5.38 3.31 -18.07
N GLU A 62 4.35 3.90 -17.47
CA GLU A 62 2.99 3.33 -17.43
C GLU A 62 2.06 4.06 -18.41
N LEU A 63 1.34 3.31 -19.24
CA LEU A 63 0.29 3.83 -20.11
C LEU A 63 -1.05 3.69 -19.39
N LYS A 64 -1.71 4.81 -19.06
CA LYS A 64 -3.03 4.83 -18.42
C LYS A 64 -4.10 5.31 -19.39
N PRO A 65 -5.27 4.64 -19.44
CA PRO A 65 -6.41 5.17 -20.16
C PRO A 65 -6.96 6.40 -19.42
N GLU A 66 -7.43 7.42 -20.15
CA GLU A 66 -8.10 8.57 -19.54
C GLU A 66 -9.43 8.18 -18.88
N THR A 67 -10.14 7.20 -19.47
CA THR A 67 -11.33 6.58 -18.90
C THR A 67 -11.41 5.11 -19.33
N GLY A 68 -11.93 4.24 -18.45
CA GLY A 68 -12.16 2.83 -18.76
C GLY A 68 -10.88 1.99 -18.90
N ALA A 69 -10.85 1.09 -19.87
CA ALA A 69 -9.74 0.17 -20.12
C ALA A 69 -9.06 0.46 -21.47
N ILE A 70 -7.78 0.13 -21.60
CA ILE A 70 -7.08 0.19 -22.88
C ILE A 70 -7.58 -0.95 -23.77
N ALA A 71 -8.00 -0.60 -24.99
CA ALA A 71 -8.47 -1.57 -25.97
C ALA A 71 -7.35 -2.56 -26.35
N VAL A 72 -7.70 -3.84 -26.53
CA VAL A 72 -6.75 -4.91 -26.87
C VAL A 72 -6.07 -4.63 -28.21
N GLU A 73 -6.77 -3.96 -29.12
CA GLU A 73 -6.27 -3.52 -30.42
C GLU A 73 -5.12 -2.52 -30.28
N THR A 74 -5.19 -1.62 -29.29
CA THR A 74 -4.12 -0.66 -28.98
C THR A 74 -2.87 -1.38 -28.49
N TYR A 75 -3.04 -2.36 -27.59
CA TYR A 75 -1.93 -3.22 -27.15
C TYR A 75 -1.30 -3.96 -28.33
N ALA A 76 -2.12 -4.59 -29.18
CA ALA A 76 -1.64 -5.31 -30.35
C ALA A 76 -0.93 -4.40 -31.36
N ALA A 77 -1.39 -3.16 -31.54
CA ALA A 77 -0.74 -2.17 -32.40
C ALA A 77 0.65 -1.76 -31.86
N LEU A 78 0.75 -1.48 -30.55
CA LEU A 78 2.02 -1.14 -29.91
C LEU A 78 3.03 -2.29 -30.01
N ARG A 79 2.60 -3.53 -29.78
CA ARG A 79 3.44 -4.72 -29.94
C ARG A 79 3.92 -4.92 -31.37
N ARG A 80 3.04 -4.75 -32.37
CA ARG A 80 3.42 -4.85 -33.80
C ARG A 80 4.37 -3.72 -34.23
N ALA A 81 4.27 -2.56 -33.60
CA ALA A 81 5.20 -1.45 -33.81
C ALA A 81 6.55 -1.64 -33.09
N GLY A 82 6.76 -2.77 -32.41
CA GLY A 82 8.03 -3.12 -31.77
C GLY A 82 8.23 -2.57 -30.35
N TRP A 83 7.18 -2.00 -29.73
CA TRP A 83 7.29 -1.47 -28.37
C TRP A 83 7.24 -2.60 -27.32
N PRO A 84 8.14 -2.58 -26.31
CA PRO A 84 8.18 -3.58 -25.24
C PRO A 84 7.12 -3.31 -24.16
N VAL A 85 5.85 -3.34 -24.56
CA VAL A 85 4.71 -3.16 -23.65
C VAL A 85 4.26 -4.51 -23.07
N SER A 86 3.81 -4.49 -21.81
CA SER A 86 3.20 -5.62 -21.10
C SER A 86 1.79 -5.22 -20.66
N PRO A 87 0.76 -6.06 -20.86
CA PRO A 87 -0.56 -5.79 -20.35
C PRO A 87 -0.57 -5.96 -18.82
N VAL A 88 -1.32 -5.08 -18.15
CA VAL A 88 -1.56 -5.14 -16.70
C VAL A 88 -3.06 -4.94 -16.48
N ILE A 89 -3.66 -5.79 -15.66
CA ILE A 89 -5.06 -5.69 -15.26
C ILE A 89 -5.08 -5.39 -13.77
N ASP A 90 -5.68 -4.27 -13.38
CA ASP A 90 -5.83 -3.88 -11.98
C ASP A 90 -7.29 -4.02 -11.55
N GLY A 91 -7.52 -4.70 -10.43
CA GLY A 91 -8.84 -4.97 -9.89
C GLY A 91 -8.83 -5.12 -8.38
N TRP A 92 -10.03 -5.23 -7.82
CA TRP A 92 -10.22 -5.44 -6.39
C TRP A 92 -11.01 -6.72 -6.14
N LEU A 93 -10.45 -7.60 -5.32
CA LEU A 93 -11.14 -8.75 -4.75
C LEU A 93 -11.66 -8.39 -3.36
N ARG A 94 -12.80 -8.98 -2.98
CA ARG A 94 -13.29 -8.94 -1.60
C ARG A 94 -12.69 -10.14 -0.86
N GLY A 95 -11.86 -9.87 0.14
CA GLY A 95 -11.41 -10.85 1.13
C GLY A 95 -12.24 -10.76 2.41
N GLU A 96 -11.99 -11.67 3.35
CA GLU A 96 -12.75 -11.70 4.62
C GLU A 96 -12.52 -10.48 5.50
N GLN A 97 -11.31 -9.92 5.45
CA GLN A 97 -10.89 -8.79 6.29
C GLN A 97 -10.85 -7.45 5.54
N GLY A 98 -11.44 -7.39 4.34
CA GLY A 98 -11.48 -6.19 3.52
C GLY A 98 -11.20 -6.42 2.05
N ARG A 99 -10.93 -5.36 1.30
CA ARG A 99 -10.61 -5.45 -0.13
C ARG A 99 -9.13 -5.74 -0.32
N VAL A 100 -8.80 -6.66 -1.22
CA VAL A 100 -7.43 -6.97 -1.65
C VAL A 100 -7.30 -6.54 -3.10
N ARG A 101 -6.24 -5.78 -3.41
CA ARG A 101 -5.93 -5.41 -4.80
C ARG A 101 -5.37 -6.64 -5.52
N LEU A 102 -5.90 -6.93 -6.70
CA LEU A 102 -5.43 -7.98 -7.58
C LEU A 102 -4.83 -7.34 -8.81
N VAL A 103 -3.59 -7.70 -9.11
CA VAL A 103 -2.90 -7.26 -10.33
C VAL A 103 -2.60 -8.47 -11.19
N GLY A 104 -3.23 -8.53 -12.36
CA GLY A 104 -2.96 -9.52 -13.39
C GLY A 104 -1.85 -9.03 -14.31
N ILE A 105 -0.83 -9.86 -14.52
CA ILE A 105 0.31 -9.59 -15.39
C ILE A 105 0.47 -10.73 -16.39
N ASP A 106 1.13 -10.45 -17.51
CA ASP A 106 1.52 -11.47 -18.49
C ASP A 106 3.02 -11.77 -18.35
N PRO A 107 3.41 -12.93 -17.80
CA PRO A 107 4.81 -13.26 -17.53
C PRO A 107 5.66 -13.33 -18.81
N LEU A 108 5.06 -13.57 -19.97
CA LEU A 108 5.78 -13.70 -21.23
C LEU A 108 6.16 -12.34 -21.84
N THR A 109 5.50 -11.27 -21.44
CA THR A 109 5.70 -9.93 -22.00
C THR A 109 6.25 -8.93 -20.97
N LEU A 110 6.47 -9.37 -19.73
CA LEU A 110 7.12 -8.57 -18.69
C LEU A 110 8.50 -8.04 -19.15
N PRO A 111 8.78 -6.74 -19.01
CA PRO A 111 10.10 -6.16 -19.26
C PRO A 111 11.16 -6.81 -18.35
N GLN A 112 12.42 -6.87 -18.82
CA GLN A 112 13.53 -7.40 -18.00
C GLN A 112 13.75 -6.60 -16.72
N GLU A 113 13.45 -5.31 -16.75
CA GLU A 113 13.62 -4.39 -15.62
C GLU A 113 12.47 -4.48 -14.60
N SER A 114 11.47 -5.34 -14.83
CA SER A 114 10.34 -5.49 -13.91
C SER A 114 10.72 -6.34 -12.70
N PRO A 115 10.58 -5.83 -11.46
CA PRO A 115 10.80 -6.63 -10.25
C PRO A 115 9.79 -7.79 -10.11
N MET A 116 8.66 -7.76 -10.84
CA MET A 116 7.69 -8.85 -10.86
C MET A 116 8.18 -10.07 -11.64
N ARG A 117 9.26 -9.93 -12.42
CA ARG A 117 9.78 -11.01 -13.25
C ARG A 117 10.38 -12.13 -12.40
N ASP A 118 11.20 -11.81 -11.41
CA ASP A 118 11.80 -12.79 -10.50
C ASP A 118 10.73 -13.58 -9.74
N VAL A 119 9.66 -12.89 -9.35
CA VAL A 119 8.49 -13.48 -8.69
C VAL A 119 7.73 -14.42 -9.63
N ALA A 120 7.53 -14.01 -10.89
CA ALA A 120 6.84 -14.82 -11.89
C ALA A 120 7.66 -16.05 -12.34
N GLU A 121 8.99 -15.91 -12.45
CA GLU A 121 9.91 -17.01 -12.75
C GLU A 121 9.95 -18.04 -11.60
N GLY A 122 9.97 -17.58 -10.34
CA GLY A 122 9.97 -18.45 -9.16
C GLY A 122 8.65 -19.19 -8.90
N ALA A 123 7.53 -18.70 -9.43
CA ALA A 123 6.20 -19.26 -9.21
C ALA A 123 5.82 -20.42 -10.17
N GLU A 124 6.76 -20.86 -11.01
CA GLU A 124 6.56 -21.82 -12.11
C GLU A 124 5.53 -21.30 -13.13
N ILE A 125 6.02 -20.82 -14.28
CA ILE A 125 5.20 -20.26 -15.38
C ILE A 125 4.05 -21.22 -15.79
N GLU A 126 4.24 -22.53 -15.64
CA GLU A 126 3.22 -23.56 -15.89
C GLU A 126 1.95 -23.37 -15.04
N GLY A 127 2.08 -22.95 -13.78
CA GLY A 127 0.95 -22.65 -12.91
C GLY A 127 0.17 -21.40 -13.34
N PHE A 128 0.83 -20.42 -13.95
CA PHE A 128 0.19 -19.24 -14.52
C PHE A 128 -0.55 -19.53 -15.82
N LEU A 129 0.01 -20.41 -16.66
CA LEU A 129 -0.57 -20.79 -17.94
C LEU A 129 -1.69 -21.85 -17.81
N GLY A 130 -1.83 -22.47 -16.64
CA GLY A 130 -2.92 -23.40 -16.34
C GLY A 130 -4.30 -22.74 -16.33
N ILE A 131 -5.34 -23.55 -16.58
CA ILE A 131 -6.76 -23.12 -16.62
C ILE A 131 -7.19 -22.43 -15.32
N GLU A 132 -6.57 -22.84 -14.21
CA GLU A 132 -6.81 -22.30 -12.88
C GLU A 132 -5.80 -21.22 -12.44
N GLY A 133 -4.98 -20.62 -13.31
CA GLY A 133 -4.05 -19.50 -13.04
C GLY A 133 -3.73 -19.13 -11.57
N VAL A 134 -2.44 -19.14 -11.21
CA VAL A 134 -1.99 -18.90 -9.82
C VAL A 134 -2.13 -17.43 -9.38
N ILE A 135 -2.52 -17.23 -8.12
CA ILE A 135 -2.45 -15.95 -7.40
C ILE A 135 -1.26 -16.00 -6.45
N LEU A 136 -0.32 -15.08 -6.60
CA LEU A 136 0.81 -14.92 -5.68
C LEU A 136 0.50 -13.81 -4.69
N ALA A 137 0.71 -14.07 -3.41
CA ALA A 137 0.48 -13.08 -2.37
C ALA A 137 1.49 -13.21 -1.22
N ALA A 138 1.69 -12.12 -0.48
CA ALA A 138 2.39 -12.17 0.80
C ALA A 138 1.70 -13.16 1.76
N PRO A 139 2.43 -13.84 2.67
CA PRO A 139 1.85 -14.81 3.61
C PRO A 139 0.64 -14.26 4.40
N SER A 140 0.70 -12.99 4.80
CA SER A 140 -0.38 -12.29 5.49
C SER A 140 -1.64 -12.08 4.63
N THR A 141 -1.47 -11.97 3.31
CA THR A 141 -2.56 -11.83 2.33
C THR A 141 -3.16 -13.18 1.95
N VAL A 142 -2.35 -14.24 1.90
CA VAL A 142 -2.85 -15.61 1.65
C VAL A 142 -3.89 -15.99 2.69
N ALA A 143 -3.65 -15.70 3.97
CA ALA A 143 -4.61 -15.97 5.04
C ALA A 143 -5.98 -15.30 4.81
N ARG A 144 -6.02 -14.16 4.12
CA ARG A 144 -7.27 -13.41 3.83
C ARG A 144 -8.00 -13.88 2.58
N LEU A 145 -7.30 -14.55 1.66
CA LEU A 145 -7.84 -14.98 0.35
C LEU A 145 -8.05 -16.48 0.23
N ARG A 146 -7.35 -17.30 1.04
CA ARG A 146 -7.37 -18.77 0.94
C ARG A 146 -8.76 -19.36 1.19
N SER A 147 -9.57 -18.75 2.05
CA SER A 147 -10.95 -19.21 2.29
C SER A 147 -11.88 -19.00 1.09
N LEU A 148 -11.56 -18.08 0.19
CA LEU A 148 -12.40 -17.73 -0.98
C LEU A 148 -11.86 -18.28 -2.30
N HIS A 149 -10.53 -18.40 -2.43
CA HIS A 149 -9.86 -18.79 -3.67
C HIS A 149 -9.07 -20.11 -3.56
N GLY A 150 -9.13 -20.76 -2.39
CA GLY A 150 -8.57 -22.09 -2.18
C GLY A 150 -7.06 -22.17 -2.40
N ASP A 151 -6.62 -23.28 -2.98
CA ASP A 151 -5.19 -23.58 -3.21
C ASP A 151 -4.59 -22.83 -4.41
N ARG A 152 -5.37 -22.00 -5.11
CA ARG A 152 -4.87 -21.11 -6.17
C ARG A 152 -4.01 -19.97 -5.62
N VAL A 153 -4.13 -19.67 -4.33
CA VAL A 153 -3.35 -18.61 -3.66
C VAL A 153 -2.08 -19.22 -3.07
N LYS A 154 -0.94 -18.95 -3.70
CA LYS A 154 0.37 -19.37 -3.21
C LYS A 154 1.07 -18.21 -2.49
N ALA A 155 1.69 -18.54 -1.35
CA ALA A 155 2.56 -17.61 -0.65
C ALA A 155 3.90 -17.51 -1.38
N VAL A 156 4.41 -16.30 -1.58
CA VAL A 156 5.76 -16.09 -2.11
C VAL A 156 6.52 -15.16 -1.18
N ASP A 157 7.71 -15.60 -0.78
CA ASP A 157 8.66 -14.78 -0.02
C ASP A 157 9.33 -13.81 -1.01
N GLY A 158 8.97 -12.53 -0.93
CA GLY A 158 9.32 -11.50 -1.90
C GLY A 158 8.33 -10.32 -1.91
N PHE A 159 7.14 -10.53 -1.35
CA PHE A 159 6.18 -9.49 -0.99
C PHE A 159 6.25 -9.20 0.51
N SER A 160 7.30 -8.50 0.96
CA SER A 160 7.49 -8.12 2.37
C SER A 160 7.14 -6.66 2.61
#